data_AF-A0A524K7K2-F1
#
_entry.id   AF-A0A524K7K2-F1
#
_cell.length_a   1.000
_cell.length_b   1.000
_cell.length_c   1.000
_cell.angle_alpha   90.00
_cell.angle_beta   90.00
_cell.angle_gamma   90.00
#
_symmetry.space_group_name_H-M   'P 1'
#
loop_
_entity.id
_entity.type
_entity.pdbx_description
1 polymer ?
#
loop_
_entity_poly.entity_id
_entity_poly.type
_entity_poly.pdbx_seq_one_letter_code
_entity_poly.pdbx_strand_id
1 'polypeptide(L)' 'MAHITLKGKPINTSGNLPALGTKLPDFKLTRSDLVDVSLADFKGKVLVLNIVPSLDTGVCAASAHAFNSGIKAMGG' A
#
# COMPACT_ATOMS: atom_id res chain seq x y z
N MET A 1 5.85 11.84 11.66
CA MET A 1 6.86 10.98 11.04
C MET A 1 6.85 9.65 11.76
N ALA A 2 7.03 8.53 11.06
CA ALA A 2 7.14 7.22 11.67
C ALA A 2 8.62 6.82 11.80
N HIS A 3 9.00 6.30 12.95
CA HIS A 3 10.32 5.70 13.20
C HIS A 3 10.26 4.22 12.81
N ILE A 4 11.11 3.81 11.86
CA ILE A 4 11.20 2.42 11.40
C ILE A 4 12.66 1.97 11.38
N THR A 5 12.89 0.67 11.19
CA THR A 5 14.23 0.11 11.04
C THR A 5 14.40 -0.50 9.64
N LEU A 6 15.54 -0.24 9.01
CA LEU A 6 15.95 -0.85 7.76
C LEU A 6 17.28 -1.57 7.97
N LYS A 7 17.28 -2.90 7.89
CA LYS A 7 18.46 -3.75 8.18
C LYS A 7 19.08 -3.41 9.54
N GLY A 8 18.25 -3.21 10.56
CA GLY A 8 18.66 -2.85 11.93
C GLY A 8 19.05 -1.37 12.12
N LYS A 9 19.10 -0.56 11.07
CA LYS A 9 19.40 0.88 11.18
C LYS A 9 18.12 1.70 11.33
N PRO A 10 17.99 2.58 12.34
CA PRO A 10 16.85 3.48 12.46
C PRO A 10 16.77 4.46 11.29
N ILE A 11 15.59 4.60 10.69
CA ILE A 11 15.29 5.58 9.65
C ILE A 11 13.90 6.20 9.90
N ASN A 12 13.64 7.35 9.27
CA ASN A 12 12.41 8.09 9.42
C ASN A 12 11.68 8.22 8.09
N THR A 13 10.35 8.10 8.11
CA THR A 13 9.51 8.48 6.97
C THR A 13 9.36 10.01 6.90
N SER A 14 9.06 10.53 5.71
CA SER A 14 8.86 11.97 5.48
C SER A 14 7.51 12.50 5.99
N GLY A 15 6.59 11.63 6.41
CA GLY A 15 5.24 12.00 6.81
C GLY A 15 4.65 11.07 7.87
N ASN A 16 3.38 11.31 8.21
CA ASN A 16 2.60 10.48 9.14
C ASN A 16 1.62 9.60 8.38
N LEU A 17 1.40 8.40 8.91
CA LEU A 17 0.27 7.58 8.47
C LEU A 17 -1.04 8.19 8.98
N PRO A 18 -2.12 8.11 8.19
CA PRO A 18 -3.43 8.59 8.62
C PRO A 18 -3.93 7.79 9.82
N ALA A 19 -4.53 8.48 10.78
CA ALA A 19 -5.12 7.83 11.96
C ALA A 19 -6.44 7.12 11.60
N LEU A 20 -6.83 6.14 12.41
CA LEU A 20 -8.11 5.46 12.25
C LEU A 20 -9.28 6.46 12.29
N GLY A 21 -10.27 6.25 11.42
CA GLY A 21 -11.44 7.13 11.30
C GLY A 21 -11.21 8.45 10.58
N THR A 22 -9.96 8.76 10.20
CA THR A 22 -9.66 9.95 9.38
C THR A 22 -9.91 9.67 7.90
N LYS A 23 -10.20 10.73 7.13
CA LYS A 23 -10.29 10.62 5.67
C LYS A 23 -8.91 10.33 5.11
N LEU A 24 -8.84 9.34 4.22
CA LEU A 24 -7.61 9.01 3.50
C LEU A 24 -7.20 10.21 2.62
N PRO A 25 -5.92 10.63 2.62
CA PRO A 25 -5.43 11.63 1.69
C PRO A 25 -5.64 11.16 0.24
N ASP A 26 -5.97 12.11 -0.64
CA ASP A 26 -6.08 11.79 -2.06
C ASP A 26 -4.71 11.39 -2.62
N PHE A 27 -4.73 10.57 -3.67
CA PHE A 27 -3.53 10.11 -4.35
C PHE A 27 -3.77 10.04 -5.85
N LYS A 28 -2.67 10.11 -6.60
CA LYS A 28 -2.62 9.81 -8.02
C LYS A 28 -1.45 8.87 -8.26
N LEU A 29 -1.74 7.64 -8.62
CA LEU A 29 -0.78 6.57 -8.87
C LEU A 29 -0.85 6.12 -10.33
N THR A 30 0.20 5.50 -10.82
CA THR A 30 0.23 4.97 -12.20
C THR A 30 0.08 3.46 -12.17
N ARG A 31 -0.88 2.94 -12.96
CA ARG A 31 -1.11 1.50 -13.13
C ARG A 31 -0.07 0.87 -14.05
N SER A 32 -0.08 -0.47 -14.12
CA SER A 32 0.79 -1.25 -15.02
C SER A 32 0.53 -0.99 -16.51
N ASP A 33 -0.66 -0.51 -16.86
CA ASP A 33 -1.03 -0.09 -18.22
C ASP A 33 -0.73 1.40 -18.48
N LEU A 34 0.04 2.04 -17.60
CA LEU A 34 0.47 3.44 -17.66
C LEU A 34 -0.69 4.46 -17.54
N VAL A 35 -1.88 4.00 -17.15
CA VAL A 35 -3.02 4.86 -16.88
C VAL A 35 -2.97 5.35 -15.43
N ASP A 36 -3.26 6.63 -15.24
CA ASP A 36 -3.38 7.21 -13.91
C ASP A 36 -4.63 6.69 -13.20
N VAL A 37 -4.49 6.41 -11.90
CA VAL A 37 -5.58 6.01 -11.00
C VAL A 37 -5.54 6.87 -9.74
N SER A 38 -6.72 7.23 -9.26
CA SER A 38 -6.95 8.10 -8.10
C SER A 38 -7.79 7.43 -7.04
N LEU A 39 -7.91 8.06 -5.86
CA LEU A 39 -8.81 7.57 -4.81
C LEU A 39 -10.28 7.54 -5.28
N ALA A 40 -10.67 8.46 -6.16
CA ALA A 40 -12.04 8.56 -6.66
C ALA A 40 -12.48 7.31 -7.46
N ASP A 41 -11.53 6.64 -8.13
CA ASP A 41 -11.80 5.44 -8.93
C ASP A 41 -12.20 4.21 -8.08
N PHE A 42 -11.97 4.28 -6.77
CA PHE A 42 -12.28 3.21 -5.82
C PHE A 42 -13.52 3.50 -4.95
N LYS A 43 -14.31 4.53 -5.28
CA LYS A 43 -15.49 4.93 -4.51
C LYS A 43 -16.48 3.77 -4.35
N GLY A 44 -16.95 3.55 -3.13
CA GLY A 44 -17.93 2.50 -2.80
C GLY A 44 -17.32 1.11 -2.60
N LYS A 45 -15.99 0.97 -2.66
CA LYS A 45 -15.28 -0.27 -2.37
C LYS A 45 -14.48 -0.14 -1.08
N VAL A 46 -14.28 -1.26 -0.39
CA VAL A 46 -13.25 -1.36 0.65
C VAL A 46 -11.90 -1.36 -0.06
N LEU A 47 -11.04 -0.40 0.27
CA LEU A 47 -9.71 -0.26 -0.33
C LEU A 47 -8.66 -0.69 0.69
N VAL A 48 -7.85 -1.69 0.34
CA VAL A 48 -6.68 -2.09 1.14
C VAL A 48 -5.40 -1.70 0.41
N LEU A 49 -4.57 -0.87 1.06
CA LEU A 49 -3.31 -0.39 0.50
C LEU A 49 -2.14 -1.24 1.02
N ASN A 50 -1.66 -2.17 0.22
CA ASN A 50 -0.47 -2.96 0.53
C ASN A 50 0.80 -2.28 -0.02
N ILE A 51 1.51 -1.54 0.83
CA ILE A 51 2.65 -0.70 0.46
C ILE A 51 3.96 -1.44 0.74
N VAL A 52 4.77 -1.66 -0.29
CA VAL A 52 6.08 -2.33 -0.20
C VAL A 52 7.20 -1.46 -0.79
N PRO A 53 8.47 -1.61 -0.34
CA PRO A 53 9.58 -0.81 -0.87
C PRO A 53 9.84 -1.03 -2.37
N SER A 54 9.73 -2.27 -2.84
CA SER A 54 9.82 -2.63 -4.25
C SER A 54 9.20 -4.00 -4.49
N LEU A 55 8.33 -4.13 -5.49
CA LEU A 55 7.81 -5.42 -5.94
C LEU A 55 8.83 -6.21 -6.77
N ASP A 56 9.90 -5.58 -7.24
CA ASP A 56 10.99 -6.19 -8.01
C ASP A 56 12.03 -6.88 -7.11
N THR A 57 11.54 -7.57 -6.08
CA THR A 57 12.37 -8.38 -5.16
C THR A 57 11.59 -9.61 -4.73
N GLY A 58 12.26 -10.77 -4.63
CA GLY A 58 11.59 -12.03 -4.32
C GLY A 58 10.79 -12.04 -3.01
N VAL A 59 11.27 -11.33 -1.99
CA VAL A 59 10.60 -11.28 -0.67
C VAL A 59 9.36 -10.41 -0.68
N CYS A 60 9.44 -9.19 -1.25
CA CYS A 60 8.29 -8.30 -1.29
C CYS A 60 7.22 -8.80 -2.28
N ALA A 61 7.63 -9.45 -3.37
CA ALA A 61 6.70 -10.12 -4.27
C ALA A 61 5.97 -11.26 -3.55
N ALA A 62 6.68 -12.12 -2.81
CA ALA A 62 6.07 -13.21 -2.05
C ALA A 62 5.06 -12.70 -1.01
N SER A 63 5.38 -11.62 -0.27
CA SER A 63 4.44 -11.04 0.70
C SER A 63 3.20 -10.45 0.02
N ALA A 64 3.37 -9.75 -1.10
CA ALA A 64 2.25 -9.22 -1.88
C ALA A 64 1.34 -10.32 -2.45
N HIS A 65 1.92 -11.41 -2.97
CA HIS A 65 1.17 -12.57 -3.47
C HIS A 65 0.37 -13.28 -2.37
N ALA A 66 0.99 -13.52 -1.21
CA ALA A 66 0.32 -14.14 -0.08
C ALA A 66 -0.87 -13.29 0.39
N PHE A 67 -0.66 -11.98 0.53
CA PHE A 67 -1.71 -11.04 0.89
C PHE A 67 -2.88 -11.07 -0.11
N ASN A 68 -2.60 -10.92 -1.41
CA ASN A 68 -3.62 -10.93 -2.46
C ASN A 68 -4.41 -12.24 -2.48
N SER A 69 -3.75 -13.36 -2.22
CA SER A 69 -4.40 -14.68 -2.13
C SER A 69 -5.35 -14.75 -0.93
N GLY A 70 -4.94 -14.20 0.22
CA GLY A 70 -5.78 -14.11 1.42
C GLY A 70 -7.02 -13.25 1.22
N ILE A 71 -6.89 -12.06 0.61
CA ILE A 71 -8.04 -11.19 0.30
C ILE A 71 -9.04 -11.91 -0.61
N LYS A 72 -8.56 -12.59 -1.67
CA LYS A 72 -9.41 -13.33 -2.60
C LYS A 72 -10.22 -14.43 -1.90
N ALA A 73 -9.63 -15.11 -0.93
CA ALA A 73 -10.31 -16.13 -0.14
C ALA A 73 -11.40 -15.56 0.78
N MET A 74 -11.34 -14.27 1.13
CA MET A 74 -12.32 -13.58 1.98
C MET A 74 -13.49 -12.95 1.20
N GLY A 75 -13.57 -13.16 -0.12
CA GLY A 75 -14.70 -12.71 -0.94
C GLY A 75 -14.50 -11.39 -1.69
N GLY A 76 -13.30 -10.81 -1.63
CA GLY A 76 -12.94 -9.57 -2.33
C GLY A 76 -13.19 -8.31 -1.53
#